data_AF-A0A194PCD3-F1
#
_entry.id   AF-A0A194PCD3-F1
#
_cell.length_a   1.000
_cell.length_b   1.000
_cell.length_c   1.000
_cell.angle_alpha   90.00
_cell.angle_beta   90.00
_cell.angle_gamma   90.00
#
_symmetry.space_group_name_H-M   'P 1'
#
loop_
_entity.id
_entity.type
_entity.pdbx_description
1 polymer ?
#
loop_
_entity_poly.entity_id
_entity_poly.type
_entity_poly.pdbx_seq_one_letter_code
_entity_poly.pdbx_strand_id
1 'polypeptide(L)'
;MYCEIPKLFRCCFCLPLRKGALIFGYVNILFSVFMLSLYSYSVHHELGFSMVYHGSTAAFEDGVCVGIYCVEVLMNVALVFGAHKRNLLFLKGFYYYAVATMLMTFIIQIVSLVNTHHFGMVIEMLCLYITGLCIHLYLIIVVRSLVTKLEISDGHAYENQLQQIVSGEIKVEGNGVYPSTVVPNTA
;
A
#
# COMPACT_ATOMS: atom_id res chain seq x y z
N MET A 1 -19.43 -13.28 -12.47
CA MET A 1 -18.22 -13.91 -11.88
C MET A 1 -17.57 -12.86 -11.00
N TYR A 2 -17.79 -12.92 -9.68
CA TYR A 2 -17.15 -11.98 -8.76
C TYR A 2 -15.66 -12.34 -8.75
N CYS A 3 -14.82 -11.51 -9.39
CA CYS A 3 -13.38 -11.67 -9.27
C CYS A 3 -13.00 -11.33 -7.83
N GLU A 4 -12.87 -12.35 -6.99
CA GLU A 4 -12.30 -12.21 -5.65
C GLU A 4 -10.84 -11.77 -5.80
N ILE A 5 -10.55 -10.57 -5.32
CA ILE A 5 -9.22 -9.97 -5.42
C ILE A 5 -8.28 -10.75 -4.50
N PRO A 6 -7.08 -11.17 -4.99
CA PRO A 6 -6.23 -12.12 -4.27
C PRO A 6 -5.79 -11.59 -2.91
N LYS A 7 -6.04 -12.37 -1.86
CA LYS A 7 -5.60 -12.08 -0.49
C LYS A 7 -4.13 -12.48 -0.33
N LEU A 8 -3.22 -11.51 -0.35
CA LEU A 8 -1.79 -11.77 -0.13
C LEU A 8 -1.49 -11.92 1.37
N PHE A 9 -1.14 -13.14 1.79
CA PHE A 9 -0.69 -13.40 3.17
C PHE A 9 0.81 -13.09 3.39
N ARG A 10 1.61 -12.99 2.31
CA ARG A 10 3.06 -12.76 2.34
C ARG A 10 3.46 -11.71 1.29
N CYS A 11 4.33 -10.77 1.67
CA CYS A 11 4.98 -9.83 0.74
C CYS A 11 6.30 -10.46 0.28
N CYS A 12 6.56 -10.52 -1.04
CA CYS A 12 7.82 -10.99 -1.64
C CYS A 12 8.37 -12.27 -0.98
N PHE A 13 7.58 -13.35 -1.03
CA PHE A 13 7.93 -14.73 -0.64
C PHE A 13 8.23 -15.03 0.85
N CYS A 14 8.73 -14.08 1.67
CA CYS A 14 9.20 -14.40 3.03
C CYS A 14 8.88 -13.36 4.12
N LEU A 15 8.47 -12.13 3.79
CA LEU A 15 8.28 -11.08 4.79
C LEU A 15 6.83 -11.00 5.28
N PRO A 16 6.58 -10.84 6.60
CA PRO A 16 5.25 -10.59 7.10
C PRO A 16 4.74 -9.28 6.50
N LEU A 17 3.51 -9.30 5.99
CA LEU A 17 2.86 -8.22 5.23
C LEU A 17 3.09 -6.81 5.82
N ARG A 18 3.07 -6.70 7.15
CA ARG A 18 3.32 -5.45 7.89
C ARG A 18 4.75 -4.92 7.72
N LYS A 19 5.76 -5.79 7.78
CA LYS A 19 7.17 -5.39 7.57
C LYS A 19 7.39 -4.98 6.12
N GLY A 20 6.76 -5.67 5.17
CA GLY A 20 6.81 -5.31 3.75
C GLY A 20 6.26 -3.90 3.48
N ALA A 21 5.06 -3.60 3.99
CA ALA A 21 4.45 -2.27 3.83
C ALA A 21 5.27 -1.16 4.52
N LEU A 22 5.87 -1.45 5.69
CA LEU A 22 6.75 -0.49 6.37
C LEU A 22 8.03 -0.22 5.57
N ILE A 23 8.72 -1.26 5.10
CA ILE A 23 9.95 -1.10 4.31
C ILE A 23 9.64 -0.29 3.06
N PHE A 24 8.57 -0.63 2.35
CA PHE A 24 8.18 0.11 1.15
C PHE A 24 7.85 1.57 1.48
N GLY A 25 7.08 1.83 2.55
CA GLY A 25 6.77 3.19 2.98
C GLY A 25 8.02 4.03 3.28
N TYR A 26 9.01 3.47 3.99
CA TYR A 26 10.28 4.19 4.26
C TYR A 26 11.09 4.44 3.00
N VAL A 27 11.18 3.45 2.12
CA VAL A 27 11.87 3.60 0.82
C VAL A 27 11.19 4.69 0.00
N ASN A 28 9.86 4.72 -0.04
CA ASN A 28 9.12 5.74 -0.77
C ASN A 28 9.34 7.14 -0.17
N ILE A 29 9.31 7.29 1.17
CA ILE A 29 9.63 8.59 1.82
C ILE A 29 11.03 9.06 1.45
N LEU A 30 12.03 8.16 1.49
CA LEU A 30 13.40 8.51 1.14
C LEU A 30 13.50 9.01 -0.31
N PHE A 31 12.87 8.31 -1.25
CA PHE A 31 12.83 8.73 -2.65
C PHE A 31 12.05 10.04 -2.84
N SER A 32 10.89 10.22 -2.20
CA SER A 32 10.11 11.45 -2.30
C SER A 32 10.85 12.66 -1.73
N VAL A 33 11.58 12.51 -0.61
CA VAL A 33 12.40 13.59 -0.03
C VAL A 33 13.59 13.93 -0.93
N PHE A 34 14.22 12.91 -1.53
CA PHE A 34 15.28 13.13 -2.51
C PHE A 34 14.77 13.90 -3.74
N MET A 35 13.66 13.48 -4.32
CA MET A 35 13.03 14.17 -5.46
C MET A 35 12.59 15.60 -5.09
N LEU A 36 11.98 15.78 -3.91
CA LEU A 36 11.59 17.10 -3.40
C LEU A 36 12.79 18.05 -3.33
N SER A 37 13.95 17.54 -2.90
CA SER A 37 15.18 18.34 -2.82
C SER A 37 15.68 18.75 -4.21
N LEU A 38 15.62 17.84 -5.19
CA LEU A 38 16.00 18.13 -6.58
C LEU A 38 15.08 19.18 -7.22
N TYR A 39 13.76 19.04 -7.05
CA TYR A 39 12.81 20.02 -7.58
C TYR A 39 12.92 21.37 -6.86
N SER A 40 13.13 21.38 -5.54
CA SER A 40 13.38 22.64 -4.83
C SER A 40 14.64 23.35 -5.32
N TYR A 41 15.68 22.59 -5.69
CA TYR A 41 16.89 23.15 -6.30
C TYR A 41 16.62 23.69 -7.71
N SER A 42 15.83 22.96 -8.52
CA SER A 42 15.38 23.37 -9.86
C SER A 42 14.65 24.70 -9.84
N VAL A 43 13.68 24.85 -8.94
CA VAL A 43 12.90 26.10 -8.77
C VAL A 43 13.83 27.27 -8.50
N HIS A 44 14.86 27.07 -7.67
CA HIS A 44 15.76 28.16 -7.28
C HIS A 44 16.73 28.59 -8.40
N HIS A 45 17.09 27.66 -9.29
CA HIS A 45 18.03 27.90 -10.39
C HIS A 45 17.36 27.99 -11.78
N GLU A 46 16.02 27.96 -11.83
CA GLU A 46 15.21 28.04 -13.06
C GLU A 46 15.64 27.02 -14.14
N LEU A 47 15.95 25.79 -13.73
CA LEU A 47 16.48 24.74 -14.62
C LEU A 47 15.40 24.10 -15.52
N GLY A 48 14.11 24.23 -15.15
CA GLY A 48 12.97 23.79 -15.96
C GLY A 48 12.92 22.27 -16.17
N PHE A 49 13.02 21.48 -15.09
CA PHE A 49 12.93 20.03 -15.20
C PHE A 49 11.49 19.54 -15.42
N SER A 50 11.33 18.52 -16.26
CA SER A 50 10.05 17.81 -16.39
C SER A 50 9.76 16.96 -15.15
N MET A 51 8.50 16.95 -14.73
CA MET A 51 8.05 16.14 -13.60
C MET A 51 8.02 14.67 -14.00
N VAL A 52 8.61 13.79 -13.18
CA VAL A 52 8.49 12.34 -13.33
C VAL A 52 7.74 11.76 -12.14
N TYR A 53 6.46 11.45 -12.32
CA TYR A 53 5.61 10.93 -11.25
C TYR A 53 5.09 9.53 -11.58
N HIS A 54 5.47 8.53 -10.78
CA HIS A 54 5.08 7.12 -10.95
C HIS A 54 5.27 6.59 -12.39
N GLY A 55 6.35 7.00 -13.07
CA GLY A 55 6.67 6.60 -14.44
C GLY A 55 5.95 7.38 -15.54
N SER A 56 5.10 8.35 -15.18
CA SER A 56 4.50 9.29 -16.13
C SER A 56 5.23 10.63 -16.09
N THR A 57 5.43 11.23 -17.26
CA THR A 57 6.10 12.53 -17.41
C THR A 57 5.08 13.61 -17.71
N ALA A 58 5.18 14.73 -16.98
CA ALA A 58 4.33 15.89 -17.18
C ALA A 58 5.13 17.19 -17.11
N ALA A 59 4.80 18.14 -17.99
CA ALA A 59 5.34 19.49 -17.95
C ALA A 59 4.41 20.35 -17.08
N PHE A 60 4.68 20.38 -15.77
CA PHE A 60 4.07 21.32 -14.84
C PHE A 60 5.11 22.35 -14.40
N GLU A 61 4.64 23.49 -13.89
CA GLU A 61 5.50 24.48 -13.27
C GLU A 61 6.22 23.87 -12.05
N ASP A 62 7.52 24.15 -11.90
CA ASP A 62 8.38 23.53 -10.89
C ASP A 62 7.81 23.70 -9.46
N GLY A 63 7.14 24.83 -9.17
CA GLY A 63 6.49 25.07 -7.88
C GLY A 63 5.33 24.13 -7.56
N VAL A 64 4.56 23.73 -8.58
CA VAL A 64 3.46 22.75 -8.43
C VAL A 64 4.03 21.37 -8.12
N CYS A 65 5.16 21.01 -8.75
CA CYS A 65 5.84 19.74 -8.52
C CYS A 65 6.28 19.60 -7.06
N VAL A 66 6.87 20.65 -6.48
CA VAL A 66 7.25 20.70 -5.05
C VAL A 66 6.02 20.46 -4.16
N GLY A 67 4.89 21.10 -4.46
CA GLY A 67 3.64 20.90 -3.72
C GLY A 67 3.16 19.45 -3.74
N ILE A 68 3.20 18.79 -4.90
CA ILE A 68 2.78 17.39 -5.06
C ILE A 68 3.66 16.45 -4.23
N TYR A 69 4.99 16.60 -4.29
CA TYR A 69 5.91 15.78 -3.49
C TYR A 69 5.77 16.02 -1.98
N CYS A 70 5.46 17.24 -1.55
CA CYS A 70 5.14 17.51 -0.15
C CYS A 70 3.92 16.69 0.32
N VAL A 71 2.85 16.66 -0.48
CA VAL A 71 1.65 15.85 -0.16
C VAL A 71 1.99 14.37 -0.17
N GLU A 72 2.81 13.90 -1.11
CA GLU A 72 3.25 12.50 -1.17
C GLU A 72 4.05 12.10 0.08
N VAL A 73 4.97 12.94 0.55
CA VAL A 73 5.71 12.70 1.80
C VAL A 73 4.74 12.60 2.98
N LEU A 74 3.79 13.53 3.10
CA LEU A 74 2.79 13.51 4.18
C LEU A 74 1.94 12.23 4.17
N MET A 75 1.49 11.80 2.98
CA MET A 75 0.68 10.59 2.85
C MET A 75 1.49 9.33 3.14
N ASN A 76 2.75 9.24 2.71
CA ASN A 76 3.61 8.11 3.05
C ASN A 76 3.96 8.08 4.56
N VAL A 77 4.12 9.23 5.21
CA VAL A 77 4.26 9.31 6.68
C VAL A 77 2.99 8.80 7.36
N ALA A 78 1.81 9.18 6.87
CA ALA A 78 0.54 8.66 7.37
C ALA A 78 0.42 7.13 7.20
N LEU A 79 0.89 6.58 6.08
CA LEU A 79 0.97 5.13 5.86
C LEU A 79 1.87 4.46 6.92
N VAL A 80 3.09 4.98 7.12
CA VAL A 80 4.04 4.42 8.09
C VAL A 80 3.49 4.51 9.52
N PHE A 81 2.88 5.65 9.87
CA PHE A 81 2.24 5.84 11.17
C PHE A 81 1.06 4.89 11.37
N GLY A 82 0.18 4.76 10.37
CA GLY A 82 -0.96 3.85 10.37
C GLY A 82 -0.51 2.38 10.52
N ALA A 83 0.54 1.99 9.81
CA ALA A 83 1.13 0.66 9.90
C ALA A 83 1.75 0.37 11.29
N HIS A 84 2.32 1.37 11.96
CA HIS A 84 2.88 1.25 13.31
C HIS A 84 1.81 1.24 14.41
N LYS A 85 0.86 2.16 14.38
CA LYS A 85 -0.21 2.29 15.39
C LYS A 85 -1.39 1.34 15.16
N ARG A 86 -1.39 0.57 14.07
CA ARG A 86 -2.51 -0.30 13.63
C ARG A 86 -3.83 0.46 13.45
N ASN A 87 -3.76 1.76 13.18
CA ASN A 87 -4.95 2.59 13.07
C ASN A 87 -5.51 2.49 11.63
N LEU A 88 -6.68 1.86 11.51
CA LEU A 88 -7.37 1.61 10.25
C LEU A 88 -7.72 2.90 9.50
N LEU A 89 -7.93 4.02 10.21
CA LEU A 89 -8.36 5.28 9.60
C LEU A 89 -7.30 5.85 8.66
N PHE A 90 -6.04 5.93 9.12
CA PHE A 90 -4.93 6.41 8.29
C PHE A 90 -4.63 5.47 7.12
N LEU A 91 -4.79 4.16 7.35
CA LEU A 91 -4.51 3.15 6.34
C LEU A 91 -5.56 3.16 5.22
N LYS A 92 -6.84 3.35 5.56
CA LYS A 92 -7.94 3.57 4.60
C LYS A 92 -7.76 4.89 3.85
N GLY A 93 -7.39 5.97 4.54
CA GLY A 93 -7.08 7.25 3.92
C GLY A 93 -5.98 7.13 2.86
N PHE A 94 -4.87 6.47 3.19
CA PHE A 94 -3.80 6.22 2.23
C PHE A 94 -4.27 5.33 1.06
N TYR A 95 -5.10 4.32 1.29
CA TYR A 95 -5.65 3.48 0.22
C TYR A 95 -6.45 4.31 -0.79
N TYR A 96 -7.36 5.18 -0.34
CA TYR A 96 -8.13 6.05 -1.24
C TYR A 96 -7.22 7.03 -1.99
N TYR A 97 -6.22 7.59 -1.30
CA TYR A 97 -5.21 8.44 -1.92
C TYR A 97 -4.44 7.70 -3.02
N ALA A 98 -3.96 6.47 -2.76
CA ALA A 98 -3.20 5.68 -3.73
C ALA A 98 -4.04 5.30 -4.98
N VAL A 99 -5.32 4.98 -4.78
CA VAL A 99 -6.24 4.74 -5.91
C VAL A 99 -6.48 6.03 -6.71
N ALA A 100 -6.69 7.16 -6.03
CA ALA A 100 -6.88 8.45 -6.71
C ALA A 100 -5.64 8.86 -7.51
N THR A 101 -4.43 8.70 -6.95
CA THR A 101 -3.19 9.01 -7.68
C THR A 101 -2.98 8.09 -8.87
N MET A 102 -3.37 6.80 -8.78
CA MET A 102 -3.33 5.88 -9.92
C MET A 102 -4.21 6.37 -11.08
N LEU A 103 -5.44 6.80 -10.79
CA LEU A 103 -6.35 7.35 -11.79
C LEU A 103 -5.80 8.64 -12.41
N MET A 104 -5.22 9.53 -11.59
CA MET A 104 -4.60 10.75 -12.09
C MET A 104 -3.41 10.47 -12.99
N THR A 105 -2.54 9.54 -12.62
CA THR A 105 -1.39 9.14 -13.47
C THR A 105 -1.84 8.53 -14.79
N PHE A 106 -2.96 7.80 -14.80
CA PHE A 106 -3.53 7.25 -16.02
C PHE A 106 -3.99 8.35 -16.98
N ILE A 107 -4.66 9.39 -16.47
CA ILE A 107 -5.08 10.55 -17.27
C ILE A 107 -3.86 11.28 -17.84
N ILE A 108 -2.86 11.55 -17.01
CA ILE A 108 -1.62 12.23 -17.42
C ILE A 108 -0.91 11.41 -18.53
N GLN A 109 -0.87 10.09 -18.40
CA GLN A 109 -0.25 9.23 -19.40
C GLN A 109 -0.98 9.29 -20.75
N ILE A 110 -2.32 9.34 -20.76
CA ILE A 110 -3.10 9.50 -22.00
C ILE A 110 -2.75 10.83 -22.67
N VAL A 111 -2.69 11.92 -21.91
CA VAL A 111 -2.33 13.25 -22.44
C VAL A 111 -0.91 13.25 -22.99
N SER A 112 0.04 12.64 -22.28
CA SER A 112 1.44 12.50 -22.71
C SER A 112 1.57 11.70 -24.02
N LEU A 113 0.78 10.64 -24.17
CA LEU A 113 0.76 9.82 -25.38
C LEU A 113 0.23 10.58 -26.61
N VAL A 114 -0.80 11.42 -26.42
CA VAL A 114 -1.37 12.25 -27.50
C VAL A 114 -0.38 13.34 -27.94
N ASN A 115 0.38 13.91 -27.02
CA ASN A 115 1.30 15.01 -27.31
C ASN A 115 2.65 14.54 -27.90
N THR A 116 2.99 13.26 -27.76
CA THR A 116 4.29 12.72 -28.20
C THR A 116 4.22 12.16 -29.60
N HIS A 117 4.91 12.80 -30.54
CA HIS A 117 4.91 12.39 -31.96
C HIS A 117 6.04 11.39 -32.32
N HIS A 118 7.09 11.27 -31.51
CA HIS A 118 8.24 10.41 -31.80
C HIS A 118 8.04 8.99 -31.27
N PHE A 119 7.92 8.02 -32.18
CA PHE A 119 7.64 6.61 -31.86
C PHE A 119 8.65 5.98 -30.88
N GLY A 120 9.94 6.31 -30.98
CA GLY A 120 10.96 5.81 -30.05
C GLY A 120 10.73 6.26 -28.60
N MET A 121 10.44 7.55 -28.39
CA MET A 121 10.13 8.09 -27.05
C MET A 121 8.82 7.51 -26.50
N VAL A 122 7.84 7.25 -27.36
CA VAL A 122 6.57 6.63 -26.95
C VAL A 122 6.80 5.25 -26.34
N ILE A 123 7.64 4.41 -26.96
CA ILE A 123 7.95 3.07 -26.42
C ILE A 123 8.65 3.18 -25.06
N GLU A 124 9.65 4.05 -24.94
CA GLU A 124 10.39 4.25 -23.69
C GLU A 124 9.46 4.71 -22.55
N MET A 125 8.65 5.74 -22.81
CA MET A 125 7.68 6.26 -21.84
C MET A 125 6.64 5.22 -21.45
N LEU A 126 6.18 4.39 -22.40
CA LEU A 126 5.22 3.33 -22.11
C LEU A 126 5.84 2.23 -21.23
N CYS A 127 7.09 1.83 -21.50
CA CYS A 127 7.81 0.87 -20.66
C CYS A 127 8.00 1.40 -19.24
N LEU A 128 8.45 2.65 -19.09
CA LEU A 128 8.59 3.30 -17.79
C LEU A 128 7.25 3.36 -17.05
N TYR A 129 6.18 3.77 -17.74
CA TYR A 129 4.84 3.81 -17.17
C TYR A 129 4.34 2.43 -16.71
N ILE A 130 4.53 1.37 -17.50
CA ILE A 130 4.13 0.01 -17.13
C ILE A 130 4.89 -0.44 -15.87
N THR A 131 6.19 -0.18 -15.77
CA THR A 131 6.95 -0.53 -14.56
C THR A 131 6.47 0.24 -13.33
N GLY A 132 6.21 1.55 -13.47
CA GLY A 132 5.64 2.39 -12.41
C GLY A 132 4.26 1.90 -11.98
N LEU A 133 3.40 1.57 -12.94
CA LEU A 133 2.06 1.04 -12.70
C LEU A 133 2.09 -0.30 -11.98
N CYS A 134 3.01 -1.21 -12.33
CA CYS A 134 3.20 -2.48 -11.63
C CYS A 134 3.58 -2.26 -10.15
N ILE A 135 4.51 -1.33 -9.87
CA ILE A 135 4.92 -0.99 -8.50
C ILE A 135 3.76 -0.33 -7.74
N HIS A 136 3.01 0.57 -8.38
CA HIS A 136 1.90 1.28 -7.76
C HIS A 136 0.70 0.36 -7.48
N LEU A 137 0.38 -0.54 -8.39
CA LEU A 137 -0.63 -1.59 -8.17
C LEU A 137 -0.21 -2.52 -7.05
N TYR A 138 1.06 -2.93 -7.02
CA TYR A 138 1.59 -3.76 -5.94
C TYR A 138 1.39 -3.08 -4.58
N LEU A 139 1.71 -1.80 -4.47
CA LEU A 139 1.45 -0.99 -3.29
C LEU A 139 0.00 -1.00 -2.84
N ILE A 140 -0.92 -0.73 -3.76
CA ILE A 140 -2.36 -0.69 -3.48
C ILE A 140 -2.84 -2.04 -2.94
N ILE A 141 -2.40 -3.14 -3.55
CA ILE A 141 -2.77 -4.50 -3.13
C ILE A 141 -2.19 -4.80 -1.74
N VAL A 142 -0.95 -4.41 -1.46
CA VAL A 142 -0.29 -4.61 -0.15
C VAL A 142 -1.03 -3.85 0.94
N VAL A 143 -1.35 -2.57 0.71
CA VAL A 143 -2.10 -1.75 1.67
C VAL A 143 -3.49 -2.30 1.91
N ARG A 144 -4.21 -2.67 0.85
CA ARG A 144 -5.54 -3.30 0.99
C ARG A 144 -5.47 -4.59 1.80
N SER A 145 -4.51 -5.45 1.49
CA SER A 145 -4.30 -6.70 2.22
C SER A 145 -4.01 -6.43 3.70
N LEU A 146 -3.27 -5.36 4.01
CA LEU A 146 -2.99 -4.93 5.38
C LEU A 146 -4.25 -4.40 6.10
N VAL A 147 -5.07 -3.59 5.44
CA VAL A 147 -6.36 -3.10 5.96
C VAL A 147 -7.27 -4.28 6.30
N THR A 148 -7.51 -5.19 5.35
CA THR A 148 -8.39 -6.35 5.57
C THR A 148 -7.87 -7.25 6.70
N LYS A 149 -6.55 -7.44 6.79
CA LYS A 149 -5.95 -8.23 7.88
C LYS A 149 -6.14 -7.58 9.25
N LEU A 150 -6.05 -6.25 9.33
CA LEU A 150 -6.29 -5.51 10.56
C LEU A 150 -7.78 -5.52 10.95
N GLU A 151 -8.70 -5.36 9.98
CA GLU A 151 -10.15 -5.46 10.22
C GLU A 151 -10.56 -6.82 10.77
N ILE A 152 -10.01 -7.91 10.21
CA ILE A 152 -10.24 -9.27 10.73
C ILE A 152 -9.67 -9.43 12.14
N SER A 153 -8.50 -8.83 12.44
CA SER A 153 -7.86 -8.93 13.76
C SER A 153 -8.54 -8.08 14.84
N ASP A 154 -9.18 -6.97 14.49
CA ASP A 154 -9.95 -6.13 15.43
C ASP A 154 -11.35 -6.71 15.68
N GLY A 155 -11.97 -7.31 14.64
CA GLY A 155 -13.28 -7.96 14.76
C GLY A 155 -13.23 -9.36 15.39
N HIS A 156 -12.10 -10.05 15.28
CA HIS A 156 -11.81 -11.27 16.01
C HIS A 156 -10.70 -11.01 17.01
N ALA A 157 -11.08 -10.50 18.20
CA ALA A 157 -10.46 -11.00 19.41
C ALA A 157 -10.52 -12.53 19.30
N TYR A 158 -9.37 -13.15 19.03
CA TYR A 158 -9.22 -14.58 18.99
C TYR A 158 -9.69 -15.12 20.35
N GLU A 159 -10.95 -15.55 20.45
CA GLU A 159 -11.27 -16.75 21.22
C GLU A 159 -10.59 -17.90 20.47
N ASN A 160 -9.27 -17.97 20.64
CA ASN A 160 -8.51 -19.11 20.20
C ASN A 160 -8.97 -20.23 21.13
N GLN A 161 -9.99 -21.00 20.72
CA GLN A 161 -10.45 -22.15 21.49
C GLN A 161 -9.28 -23.09 21.80
N LEU A 162 -8.27 -23.14 20.91
CA LEU A 162 -7.02 -23.85 21.16
C LEU A 162 -6.22 -23.28 22.35
N GLN A 163 -6.19 -21.96 22.54
CA GLN A 163 -5.55 -21.32 23.68
C GLN A 163 -6.36 -21.51 24.97
N GLN A 164 -7.69 -21.58 24.87
CA GLN A 164 -8.59 -21.91 25.99
C GLN A 164 -8.40 -23.39 26.44
N ILE A 165 -8.21 -24.30 25.47
CA ILE A 165 -7.88 -25.72 25.71
C ILE A 165 -6.47 -25.87 26.30
N VAL A 166 -5.48 -25.11 25.81
CA VAL A 166 -4.08 -25.16 26.30
C VAL A 166 -3.90 -24.48 27.65
N SER A 167 -4.68 -23.43 27.95
CA SER A 167 -4.57 -22.69 29.22
C SER A 167 -5.39 -23.31 30.36
N GLY A 168 -6.13 -24.39 30.12
CA GLY A 168 -6.87 -25.12 31.14
C GLY A 168 -8.10 -24.39 31.70
N GLU A 169 -8.49 -23.24 31.13
CA GLU A 169 -9.71 -22.52 31.51
C GLU A 169 -10.93 -23.07 30.75
N ILE A 170 -11.25 -24.34 30.96
CA ILE A 170 -12.57 -24.86 30.59
C ILE A 170 -13.53 -24.40 31.69
N LYS A 171 -14.19 -23.25 31.50
CA LYS A 171 -15.45 -23.00 32.22
C LYS A 171 -16.48 -23.97 31.66
N VAL A 172 -16.66 -25.07 32.37
CA VAL A 172 -17.78 -26.00 32.18
C VAL A 172 -19.06 -25.20 32.46
N GLU A 173 -19.72 -24.72 31.42
CA GLU A 173 -21.11 -24.29 31.58
C GLU A 173 -21.94 -25.54 31.92
N GLY A 174 -22.68 -25.46 33.03
CA GLY A 174 -23.31 -26.59 33.72
C GLY A 174 -24.43 -27.33 32.96
N ASN A 175 -24.51 -27.21 31.65
CA ASN A 175 -25.42 -27.97 30.81
C ASN A 175 -24.60 -28.97 29.98
N GLY A 176 -24.50 -30.20 30.49
CA GLY A 176 -23.64 -31.28 30.02
C GLY A 176 -23.90 -31.77 28.59
N VAL A 177 -23.54 -30.95 27.61
CA VAL A 177 -23.39 -31.34 26.21
C VAL A 177 -21.90 -31.40 25.89
N TYR A 178 -21.34 -32.60 25.90
CA TYR A 178 -19.98 -32.84 25.46
C TYR A 178 -19.88 -32.60 23.94
N PRO A 179 -18.89 -31.83 23.43
CA PRO A 179 -18.54 -31.90 22.02
C PRO A 179 -18.04 -33.32 21.70
N SER A 180 -18.57 -33.91 20.64
CA SER A 180 -18.45 -35.33 20.24
C SER A 180 -17.05 -35.78 19.80
N THR A 181 -15.99 -35.05 20.15
CA THR A 181 -14.63 -35.30 19.68
C THR A 181 -13.66 -35.77 20.75
N VAL A 182 -14.11 -35.99 21.99
CA VAL A 182 -13.24 -36.53 23.05
C VAL A 182 -13.63 -37.97 23.36
N VAL A 183 -12.85 -38.92 22.85
CA VAL A 183 -12.91 -40.33 23.25
C VAL A 183 -12.32 -40.41 24.67
N PRO A 184 -13.07 -40.86 25.69
CA PRO A 184 -12.52 -41.06 27.01
C PRO A 184 -11.51 -42.21 26.94
N ASN A 185 -10.25 -41.90 27.23
CA ASN A 185 -9.20 -42.89 27.32
C ASN A 185 -9.34 -43.62 28.67
N THR A 186 -10.00 -44.78 28.67
CA THR A 186 -10.06 -45.67 29.82
C THR A 186 -8.84 -46.58 29.82
N ALA A 187 -7.88 -46.29 30.70
CA ALA A 187 -6.92 -47.24 31.24
C ALA A 187 -6.43 -46.74 32.61
#